data_AF-A0A924B062-F1
#
_entry.id   AF-A0A924B062-F1
#
_cell.length_a   1.000
_cell.length_b   1.000
_cell.length_c   1.000
_cell.angle_alpha   90.00
_cell.angle_beta   90.00
_cell.angle_gamma   90.00
#
_symmetry.space_group_name_H-M   'P 1'
#
loop_
_entity.id
_entity.type
_entity.pdbx_description
1 polymer ?
#
loop_
_entity_poly.entity_id
_entity_poly.type
_entity_poly.pdbx_seq_one_letter_code
_entity_poly.pdbx_strand_id
1 'polypeptide(L)'
;MSPLPPTRERPVTGNIGTTQPDWGGSEPPRPTRRWLKRLGIILIVLIAVAAGAAAALTFVTKQTVDSYLKPKTADGKKAQAALVAPKAGKPTNILVLGSDNRAGAGEQGSNSDTLMLVRLNPQDKTISILSFPRDLYVPIPGRGSQKINAAYAEGGTALTIQTIKQLTDLDVNFVMNVDFTGFQDIVDQLGGIYVDVDRPYFVAEGSGHSAIDLQPGYQR
;
A
#
# COMPACT_ATOMS: atom_id res chain seq x y z
N MET A 1 -12.12 -83.08 100.96
CA MET A 1 -10.68 -82.76 100.79
C MET A 1 -10.20 -83.42 99.51
N SER A 2 -10.00 -82.65 98.44
CA SER A 2 -9.36 -83.10 97.20
C SER A 2 -8.41 -81.97 96.75
N PRO A 3 -7.16 -82.27 96.35
CA PRO A 3 -6.11 -81.26 96.20
C PRO A 3 -6.17 -80.49 94.87
N LEU A 4 -5.70 -79.24 94.91
CA LEU A 4 -5.59 -78.33 93.77
C LEU A 4 -4.49 -78.75 92.78
N PRO A 5 -4.68 -78.59 91.46
CA PRO A 5 -3.62 -78.77 90.47
C PRO A 5 -2.71 -77.52 90.35
N PRO A 6 -1.44 -77.70 89.93
CA PRO A 6 -0.41 -76.65 89.96
C PRO A 6 -0.52 -75.61 88.84
N THR A 7 -0.09 -74.40 89.17
CA THR A 7 -0.06 -73.16 88.39
C THR A 7 0.86 -73.27 87.17
N ARG A 8 0.36 -72.94 85.96
CA ARG A 8 1.18 -72.76 84.75
C ARG A 8 1.64 -71.31 84.64
N GLU A 9 2.96 -71.11 84.66
CA GLU A 9 3.60 -69.84 84.28
C GLU A 9 3.41 -69.57 82.78
N ARG A 10 3.12 -68.31 82.42
CA ARG A 10 2.97 -67.87 81.02
C ARG A 10 4.32 -67.39 80.47
N PRO A 11 4.66 -67.67 79.20
CA PRO A 11 5.89 -67.16 78.61
C PRO A 11 5.81 -65.65 78.36
N VAL A 12 6.92 -64.96 78.60
CA VAL A 12 7.15 -63.55 78.29
C VAL A 12 7.25 -63.37 76.77
N THR A 13 6.22 -62.81 76.13
CA THR A 13 6.28 -62.37 74.73
C THR A 13 7.03 -61.05 74.64
N GLY A 14 8.26 -61.10 74.12
CA GLY A 14 9.05 -59.94 73.72
C GLY A 14 8.38 -59.19 72.57
N ASN A 15 8.35 -57.86 72.69
CA ASN A 15 7.79 -56.95 71.70
C ASN A 15 8.81 -56.77 70.56
N ILE A 16 8.63 -57.50 69.46
CA ILE A 16 9.44 -57.35 68.24
C ILE A 16 8.95 -56.12 67.50
N GLY A 17 9.72 -55.03 67.57
CA GLY A 17 9.47 -53.81 66.82
C GLY A 17 9.51 -54.06 65.32
N THR A 18 8.42 -53.73 64.63
CA THR A 18 8.32 -53.67 63.17
C THR A 18 8.99 -52.39 62.68
N THR A 19 10.20 -52.47 62.12
CA THR A 19 10.77 -51.39 61.32
C THR A 19 10.19 -51.44 59.91
N GLN A 20 9.17 -50.62 59.65
CA GLN A 20 8.64 -50.39 58.31
C GLN A 20 9.52 -49.37 57.57
N PRO A 21 9.95 -49.62 56.31
CA PRO A 21 10.77 -48.67 55.58
C PRO A 21 9.93 -47.43 55.20
N ASP A 22 10.42 -46.25 55.56
CA ASP A 22 9.86 -44.94 55.22
C ASP A 22 10.14 -44.63 53.73
N TRP A 23 9.19 -44.97 52.87
CA TRP A 23 9.18 -44.53 51.48
C TRP A 23 8.66 -43.09 51.43
N GLY A 24 9.56 -42.13 51.66
CA GLY A 24 9.32 -40.71 51.49
C GLY A 24 8.95 -40.36 50.05
N GLY A 25 7.68 -40.55 49.70
CA GLY A 25 7.09 -40.06 48.46
C GLY A 25 6.94 -38.54 48.55
N SER A 26 7.83 -37.80 47.90
CA SER A 26 7.56 -36.40 47.59
C SER A 26 6.45 -36.36 46.54
N GLU A 27 5.24 -35.92 46.93
CA GLU A 27 4.18 -35.65 45.98
C GLU A 27 4.69 -34.67 44.91
N PRO A 28 4.48 -34.92 43.59
CA PRO A 28 4.90 -33.99 42.56
C PRO A 28 4.17 -32.65 42.77
N PRO A 29 4.86 -31.51 42.72
CA PRO A 29 4.25 -30.22 42.98
C PRO A 29 3.11 -29.96 41.99
N ARG A 30 1.90 -29.68 42.50
CA ARG A 30 0.73 -29.37 41.66
C ARG A 30 1.07 -28.19 40.75
N PRO A 31 0.82 -28.28 39.42
CA PRO A 31 1.20 -27.22 38.49
C PRO A 31 0.50 -25.92 38.87
N THR A 32 1.27 -24.96 39.38
CA THR A 32 0.67 -23.73 39.92
C THR A 32 0.10 -22.90 38.76
N ARG A 33 -1.17 -22.47 38.84
CA ARG A 33 -1.84 -21.57 37.85
C ARG A 33 -1.05 -20.30 37.48
N ARG A 34 0.07 -20.03 38.14
CA ARG A 34 1.02 -18.94 37.87
C ARG A 34 1.61 -19.03 36.45
N TRP A 35 1.80 -20.21 35.87
CA TRP A 35 2.30 -20.34 34.48
C TRP A 35 1.27 -19.90 33.44
N LEU A 36 -0.02 -20.20 33.66
CA LEU A 36 -1.14 -19.71 32.82
C LEU A 36 -1.29 -18.18 32.91
N LYS A 37 -1.09 -17.59 34.10
CA LYS A 37 -1.06 -16.13 34.26
C LYS A 37 0.11 -15.49 33.51
N ARG A 38 1.30 -16.11 33.54
CA ARG A 38 2.48 -15.65 32.79
C ARG A 38 2.25 -15.73 31.28
N LEU A 39 1.64 -16.81 30.79
CA LEU A 39 1.25 -16.94 29.38
C LEU A 39 0.22 -15.88 28.95
N GLY A 40 -0.78 -15.61 29.79
CA GLY A 40 -1.75 -14.54 29.53
C GLY A 40 -1.11 -13.16 29.43
N ILE A 41 -0.15 -12.85 30.31
CA ILE A 41 0.61 -11.59 30.26
C ILE A 41 1.46 -11.51 28.99
N ILE A 42 2.15 -12.59 28.61
CA ILE A 42 2.95 -12.65 27.38
C ILE A 42 2.09 -12.43 26.14
N LEU A 43 0.89 -13.03 26.10
CA LEU A 43 -0.05 -12.86 24.98
C LEU A 43 -0.55 -11.41 24.88
N ILE A 44 -0.87 -10.76 26.00
CA ILE A 44 -1.28 -9.35 26.03
C ILE A 44 -0.16 -8.44 25.53
N VAL A 45 1.09 -8.70 25.95
CA VAL A 45 2.25 -7.95 25.49
C VAL A 45 2.46 -8.14 23.98
N LEU A 46 2.32 -9.36 23.45
CA LEU A 46 2.41 -9.62 22.01
C LEU A 46 1.32 -8.89 21.21
N ILE A 47 0.08 -8.86 21.71
CA ILE A 47 -1.02 -8.12 21.07
C ILE A 47 -0.74 -6.61 21.09
N ALA A 48 -0.23 -6.08 22.21
CA ALA A 48 0.12 -4.67 22.33
C ALA A 48 1.27 -4.28 21.38
N VAL A 49 2.28 -5.14 21.24
CA VAL A 49 3.40 -4.94 20.31
C VAL A 49 2.92 -5.02 18.85
N ALA A 50 2.06 -5.97 18.50
CA ALA A 50 1.50 -6.09 17.17
C ALA A 50 0.61 -4.89 16.80
N ALA A 51 -0.23 -4.43 17.74
CA ALA A 51 -1.04 -3.24 17.57
C ALA A 51 -0.17 -1.97 17.43
N GLY A 52 0.88 -1.85 18.24
CA GLY A 52 1.86 -0.77 18.14
C GLY A 52 2.60 -0.76 16.79
N ALA A 53 3.01 -1.92 16.30
CA ALA A 53 3.67 -2.06 14.99
C ALA A 53 2.73 -1.72 13.83
N ALA A 54 1.48 -2.17 13.88
CA ALA A 54 0.46 -1.81 12.87
C ALA A 54 0.12 -0.31 12.91
N ALA A 55 0.02 0.28 14.11
CA ALA A 55 -0.17 1.71 14.28
C ALA A 55 1.03 2.51 13.74
N ALA A 56 2.25 2.07 14.01
CA ALA A 56 3.46 2.69 13.48
C ALA A 56 3.54 2.60 11.94
N LEU A 57 3.25 1.43 11.37
CA LEU A 57 3.25 1.24 9.92
C LEU A 57 2.19 2.11 9.23
N THR A 58 0.97 2.18 9.79
CA THR A 58 -0.10 3.04 9.26
C THR A 58 0.19 4.53 9.45
N PHE A 59 0.85 4.92 10.54
CA PHE A 59 1.25 6.30 10.79
C PHE A 59 2.37 6.74 9.84
N VAL A 60 3.41 5.92 9.67
CA VAL A 60 4.53 6.21 8.76
C VAL A 60 4.04 6.27 7.31
N THR A 61 3.23 5.31 6.87
CA THR A 61 2.65 5.32 5.51
C THR A 61 1.72 6.51 5.31
N LYS A 62 0.83 6.83 6.25
CA LYS A 62 -0.01 8.04 6.16
C LYS A 62 0.83 9.32 6.14
N GLN A 63 1.86 9.44 6.96
CA GLN A 63 2.71 10.64 6.99
C GLN A 63 3.53 10.82 5.72
N THR A 64 4.12 9.74 5.20
CA THR A 64 4.87 9.80 3.94
C THR A 64 3.93 10.11 2.79
N VAL A 65 2.85 9.34 2.65
CA VAL A 65 1.83 9.57 1.62
C VAL A 65 1.25 10.98 1.73
N ASP A 66 0.87 11.47 2.91
CA ASP A 66 0.37 12.85 3.07
C ASP A 66 1.40 13.91 2.72
N SER A 67 2.70 13.66 2.98
CA SER A 67 3.77 14.61 2.68
C SER A 67 4.09 14.71 1.19
N TYR A 68 3.87 13.62 0.45
CA TYR A 68 4.02 13.59 -1.02
C TYR A 68 2.73 13.95 -1.77
N LEU A 69 1.55 13.64 -1.20
CA LEU A 69 0.25 13.84 -1.85
C LEU A 69 -0.43 15.17 -1.51
N LYS A 70 0.02 15.91 -0.47
CA LYS A 70 -0.56 17.23 -0.18
C LYS A 70 0.01 18.27 -1.13
N PRO A 71 -0.83 18.85 -2.01
CA PRO A 71 -0.37 19.85 -2.96
C PRO A 71 0.12 21.10 -2.22
N LYS A 72 1.39 21.46 -2.46
CA LYS A 72 2.01 22.65 -1.89
C LYS A 72 1.63 23.93 -2.65
N THR A 73 1.15 23.80 -3.89
CA THR A 73 0.75 24.91 -4.78
C THR A 73 -0.75 25.21 -4.70
N ALA A 74 -1.14 26.44 -5.03
CA ALA A 74 -2.55 26.83 -5.08
C ALA A 74 -3.35 26.04 -6.12
N ASP A 75 -2.72 25.73 -7.26
CA ASP A 75 -3.34 24.96 -8.34
C ASP A 75 -3.52 23.49 -7.96
N GLY A 76 -2.55 22.89 -7.26
CA GLY A 76 -2.72 21.54 -6.71
C GLY A 76 -3.85 21.47 -5.67
N LYS A 77 -4.08 22.51 -4.86
CA LYS A 77 -5.24 22.56 -3.93
C LYS A 77 -6.56 22.60 -4.68
N LYS A 78 -6.66 23.38 -5.77
CA LYS A 78 -7.86 23.39 -6.64
C LYS A 78 -8.09 22.03 -7.30
N ALA A 79 -7.02 21.38 -7.76
CA ALA A 79 -7.09 20.05 -8.33
C ALA A 79 -7.59 19.03 -7.30
N GLN A 80 -7.06 19.06 -6.07
CA GLN A 80 -7.50 18.18 -4.99
C GLN A 80 -8.98 18.41 -4.61
N ALA A 81 -9.47 19.64 -4.67
CA ALA A 81 -10.88 19.95 -4.45
C ALA A 81 -11.80 19.42 -5.57
N ALA A 82 -11.29 19.25 -6.79
CA ALA A 82 -12.03 18.67 -7.91
C ALA A 82 -12.05 17.13 -7.89
N LEU A 83 -11.17 16.50 -7.10
CA LEU A 83 -11.12 15.04 -6.94
C LEU A 83 -12.23 14.50 -6.04
N VAL A 84 -12.69 13.30 -6.34
CA VAL A 84 -13.64 12.56 -5.52
C VAL A 84 -12.92 11.43 -4.79
N ALA A 85 -13.03 11.38 -3.46
CA ALA A 85 -12.36 10.36 -2.67
C ALA A 85 -12.77 8.94 -3.13
N PRO A 86 -11.80 8.03 -3.36
CA PRO A 86 -12.10 6.66 -3.76
C PRO A 86 -12.81 5.92 -2.62
N LYS A 87 -13.73 5.02 -2.98
CA LYS A 87 -14.42 4.13 -2.03
C LYS A 87 -13.79 2.75 -2.10
N ALA A 88 -13.54 2.14 -0.93
CA ALA A 88 -12.97 0.79 -0.86
C ALA A 88 -13.83 -0.21 -1.66
N GLY A 89 -13.17 -1.01 -2.49
CA GLY A 89 -13.82 -2.03 -3.33
C GLY A 89 -14.62 -1.50 -4.53
N LYS A 90 -14.57 -0.19 -4.81
CA LYS A 90 -15.19 0.41 -6.01
C LYS A 90 -14.14 0.72 -7.08
N PRO A 91 -14.55 0.83 -8.37
CA PRO A 91 -13.65 1.26 -9.42
C PRO A 91 -13.01 2.60 -9.09
N THR A 92 -11.73 2.74 -9.40
CA THR A 92 -10.94 3.95 -9.18
C THR A 92 -10.46 4.47 -10.52
N ASN A 93 -10.73 5.74 -10.81
CA ASN A 93 -10.27 6.40 -12.03
C ASN A 93 -9.11 7.34 -11.71
N ILE A 94 -8.01 7.16 -12.44
CA ILE A 94 -6.77 7.93 -12.32
C ILE A 94 -6.59 8.69 -13.64
N LEU A 95 -6.52 10.01 -13.57
CA LEU A 95 -6.19 10.85 -14.70
C LEU A 95 -4.67 10.99 -14.78
N VAL A 96 -4.08 10.54 -15.88
CA VAL A 96 -2.65 10.70 -16.17
C VAL A 96 -2.49 11.86 -17.15
N LEU A 97 -1.69 12.84 -16.75
CA LEU A 97 -1.35 14.02 -17.53
C LEU A 97 0.16 13.97 -17.80
N GLY A 98 0.53 13.93 -19.07
CA GLY A 98 1.90 14.17 -19.51
C GLY A 98 2.05 15.66 -19.85
N SER A 99 3.02 16.35 -19.26
CA SER A 99 3.29 17.77 -19.55
C SER A 99 4.71 17.95 -20.11
N ASP A 100 4.86 18.77 -21.17
CA ASP A 100 6.18 19.21 -21.67
C ASP A 100 6.75 20.33 -20.78
N ASN A 101 6.64 20.17 -19.45
CA ASN A 101 7.18 21.16 -18.54
C ASN A 101 8.69 20.96 -18.41
N ARG A 102 9.44 21.67 -19.24
CA ARG A 102 10.89 21.77 -19.12
C ARG A 102 11.21 22.48 -17.81
N ALA A 103 12.14 21.91 -17.03
CA ALA A 103 12.46 22.34 -15.67
C ALA A 103 12.51 23.88 -15.52
N GLY A 104 11.64 24.45 -14.69
CA GLY A 104 11.65 25.87 -14.30
C GLY A 104 10.45 26.71 -14.75
N ALA A 105 9.58 26.22 -15.64
CA ALA A 105 8.30 26.87 -15.92
C ALA A 105 7.22 26.35 -14.94
N GLY A 106 6.38 27.24 -14.39
CA GLY A 106 5.28 26.82 -13.52
C GLY A 106 4.23 25.99 -14.28
N GLU A 107 3.26 25.40 -13.57
CA GLU A 107 2.16 24.63 -14.18
C GLU A 107 1.29 25.48 -15.14
N GLN A 108 1.35 26.81 -15.05
CA GLN A 108 0.62 27.75 -15.90
C GLN A 108 1.35 27.98 -17.23
N GLY A 109 0.75 27.50 -18.32
CA GLY A 109 1.25 27.68 -19.69
C GLY A 109 1.96 26.46 -20.29
N SER A 110 2.08 25.35 -19.54
CA SER A 110 2.53 24.08 -20.10
C SER A 110 1.38 23.37 -20.80
N ASN A 111 1.62 22.84 -22.00
CA ASN A 111 0.63 22.01 -22.69
C ASN A 111 0.68 20.59 -22.14
N SER A 112 -0.49 19.99 -21.90
CA SER A 112 -0.54 18.55 -21.67
C SER A 112 -0.52 17.84 -23.03
N ASP A 113 0.58 17.14 -23.30
CA ASP A 113 0.77 16.40 -24.55
C ASP A 113 0.14 15.01 -24.51
N THR A 114 -0.13 14.49 -23.30
CA THR A 114 -0.76 13.19 -23.10
C THR A 114 -1.84 13.29 -22.04
N LEU A 115 -3.06 12.86 -22.38
CA LEU A 115 -4.17 12.79 -21.44
C LEU A 115 -4.79 11.40 -21.49
N MET A 116 -4.70 10.66 -20.39
CA MET A 116 -5.22 9.30 -20.29
C MET A 116 -6.05 9.12 -19.02
N LEU A 117 -7.17 8.41 -19.14
CA LEU A 117 -7.95 7.97 -17.99
C LEU A 117 -7.74 6.48 -17.77
N VAL A 118 -7.12 6.14 -16.65
CA VAL A 118 -6.86 4.77 -16.22
C VAL A 118 -7.92 4.38 -15.20
N ARG A 119 -8.70 3.34 -15.48
CA ARG A 119 -9.71 2.79 -14.58
C ARG A 119 -9.25 1.46 -14.03
N LEU A 120 -9.14 1.39 -12.70
CA LEU A 120 -8.86 0.16 -11.97
C LEU A 120 -10.18 -0.40 -11.44
N ASN A 121 -10.58 -1.59 -11.89
CA ASN A 121 -11.78 -2.26 -11.40
C ASN A 121 -11.42 -3.49 -10.55
N PRO A 122 -11.51 -3.40 -9.21
CA PRO A 122 -11.14 -4.50 -8.33
C PRO A 122 -12.13 -5.67 -8.37
N GLN A 123 -13.38 -5.44 -8.80
CA GLN A 123 -14.40 -6.49 -8.87
C GLN A 123 -14.11 -7.44 -10.03
N ASP A 124 -13.83 -6.88 -11.20
CA ASP A 124 -13.56 -7.63 -12.42
C ASP A 124 -12.07 -7.96 -12.61
N LYS A 125 -11.20 -7.42 -11.74
CA LYS A 125 -9.74 -7.51 -11.82
C LYS A 125 -9.18 -7.00 -13.16
N THR A 126 -9.77 -5.91 -13.66
CA THR A 126 -9.39 -5.32 -14.94
C THR A 126 -8.80 -3.92 -14.78
N ILE A 127 -7.91 -3.59 -15.70
CA ILE A 127 -7.38 -2.23 -15.90
C ILE A 127 -7.82 -1.81 -17.29
N SER A 128 -8.49 -0.67 -17.39
CA SER A 128 -8.90 -0.08 -18.67
C SER A 128 -8.23 1.27 -18.83
N ILE A 129 -7.75 1.56 -20.03
CA ILE A 129 -7.07 2.81 -20.35
C ILE A 129 -7.81 3.46 -21.51
N LEU A 130 -8.19 4.73 -21.34
CA LEU A 130 -8.78 5.55 -22.37
C LEU A 130 -7.86 6.75 -22.64
N SER A 131 -7.26 6.79 -23.84
CA SER A 131 -6.45 7.91 -24.27
C SER A 131 -7.31 8.97 -24.96
N PHE A 132 -7.11 10.23 -24.60
CA PHE A 132 -7.76 11.38 -25.21
C PHE A 132 -6.75 12.08 -26.13
N PRO A 133 -7.02 12.18 -27.44
CA PRO A 133 -6.16 12.95 -28.33
C PRO A 133 -6.11 14.43 -27.91
N ARG A 134 -4.93 15.05 -27.90
CA ARG A 134 -4.75 16.45 -27.44
C ARG A 134 -5.64 17.47 -28.14
N ASP A 135 -5.93 17.22 -29.42
CA ASP A 135 -6.67 18.11 -30.31
C ASP A 135 -8.16 17.76 -30.35
N LEU A 136 -8.64 16.87 -29.48
CA LEU A 136 -10.05 16.51 -29.40
C LEU A 136 -10.88 17.75 -29.07
N TYR A 137 -11.84 18.09 -29.93
CA TYR A 137 -12.68 19.27 -29.77
C TYR A 137 -13.87 18.98 -28.86
N VAL A 138 -13.92 19.64 -27.70
CA VAL A 138 -14.83 19.33 -26.59
C VAL A 138 -15.35 20.60 -25.92
N PRO A 139 -16.55 20.57 -25.32
CA PRO A 139 -17.01 21.63 -24.44
C PRO A 139 -16.16 21.67 -23.16
N ILE A 140 -15.56 22.82 -22.86
CA ILE A 140 -14.80 23.07 -21.65
C ILE A 140 -15.63 23.97 -20.71
N PRO A 141 -15.85 23.57 -19.44
CA PRO A 141 -16.60 24.36 -18.46
C PRO A 141 -16.12 25.81 -18.37
N GLY A 142 -17.02 26.76 -18.60
CA GLY A 142 -16.72 28.20 -18.51
C GLY A 142 -15.82 28.78 -19.62
N ARG A 143 -15.44 27.98 -20.63
CA ARG A 143 -14.54 28.39 -21.74
C ARG A 143 -15.09 28.14 -23.15
N GLY A 144 -16.27 27.54 -23.26
CA GLY A 144 -16.87 27.18 -24.56
C GLY A 144 -16.23 25.91 -25.14
N SER A 145 -16.48 25.63 -26.43
CA SER A 145 -15.91 24.46 -27.09
C SER A 145 -14.54 24.77 -27.68
N GLN A 146 -13.54 23.98 -27.31
CA GLN A 146 -12.15 24.14 -27.75
C GLN A 146 -11.44 22.78 -27.79
N LYS A 147 -10.17 22.75 -28.18
CA LYS A 147 -9.34 21.56 -28.05
C LYS A 147 -9.13 21.21 -26.57
N ILE A 148 -9.18 19.93 -26.23
CA ILE A 148 -9.15 19.46 -24.83
C ILE A 148 -7.88 19.89 -24.07
N ASN A 149 -6.75 20.03 -24.76
CA ASN A 149 -5.51 20.52 -24.17
C ASN A 149 -5.62 21.95 -23.60
N ALA A 150 -6.53 22.78 -24.11
CA ALA A 150 -6.79 24.12 -23.59
C ALA A 150 -7.30 24.08 -22.14
N ALA A 151 -7.98 23.00 -21.72
CA ALA A 151 -8.46 22.87 -20.34
C ALA A 151 -7.30 22.89 -19.34
N TYR A 152 -6.19 22.24 -19.68
CA TYR A 152 -4.98 22.24 -18.86
C TYR A 152 -4.22 23.57 -18.97
N ALA A 153 -4.05 24.10 -20.19
CA ALA A 153 -3.33 25.36 -20.40
C ALA A 153 -4.01 26.57 -19.70
N GLU A 154 -5.34 26.64 -19.72
CA GLU A 154 -6.12 27.78 -19.22
C GLU A 154 -6.61 27.65 -17.76
N GLY A 155 -6.69 26.42 -17.25
CA GLY A 155 -7.29 26.14 -15.94
C GLY A 155 -6.61 25.02 -15.15
N GLY A 156 -5.45 24.55 -15.64
CA GLY A 156 -4.63 23.52 -15.02
C GLY A 156 -5.37 22.20 -14.85
N THR A 157 -4.84 21.39 -13.93
CA THR A 157 -5.39 20.09 -13.57
C THR A 157 -6.86 20.14 -13.14
N ALA A 158 -7.27 21.19 -12.42
CA ALA A 158 -8.64 21.30 -11.89
C ALA A 158 -9.69 21.42 -13.01
N LEU A 159 -9.47 22.30 -14.00
CA LEU A 159 -10.38 22.44 -15.14
C LEU A 159 -10.35 21.20 -16.03
N THR A 160 -9.19 20.55 -16.14
CA THR A 160 -9.03 19.30 -16.87
C THR A 160 -9.88 18.18 -16.26
N ILE A 161 -9.85 18.00 -14.93
CA ILE A 161 -10.70 17.04 -14.21
C ILE A 161 -12.18 17.30 -14.50
N GLN A 162 -12.61 18.56 -14.43
CA GLN A 162 -14.01 18.93 -14.69
C GLN A 162 -14.42 18.63 -16.13
N THR A 163 -13.55 18.92 -17.09
CA THR A 163 -13.78 18.64 -18.52
C THR A 163 -13.93 17.14 -18.76
N ILE A 164 -13.04 16.31 -18.20
CA ILE A 164 -13.12 14.84 -18.34
C ILE A 164 -14.37 14.28 -17.66
N LYS A 165 -14.70 14.78 -16.47
CA LYS A 165 -15.94 14.40 -15.79
C LYS A 165 -17.17 14.72 -16.64
N GLN A 166 -17.22 15.91 -17.25
CA GLN A 166 -18.32 16.28 -18.13
C GLN A 166 -18.41 15.40 -19.38
N LEU A 167 -17.28 14.98 -19.95
CA LEU A 167 -17.25 14.16 -21.16
C LEU A 167 -17.58 12.68 -20.94
N THR A 168 -17.20 12.15 -19.77
CA THR A 168 -17.27 10.72 -19.50
C THR A 168 -18.32 10.35 -18.46
N ASP A 169 -18.84 11.33 -17.72
CA ASP A 169 -19.65 11.14 -16.51
C ASP A 169 -18.95 10.30 -15.42
N LEU A 170 -17.61 10.25 -15.47
CA LEU A 170 -16.79 9.53 -14.50
C LEU A 170 -16.11 10.49 -13.53
N ASP A 171 -16.21 10.16 -12.23
CA ASP A 171 -15.45 10.84 -11.19
C ASP A 171 -13.97 10.49 -11.29
N VAL A 172 -13.10 11.50 -11.21
CA VAL A 172 -11.65 11.31 -11.12
C VAL A 172 -11.26 11.23 -9.64
N ASN A 173 -10.56 10.16 -9.25
CA ASN A 173 -10.16 9.93 -7.86
C ASN A 173 -8.72 10.37 -7.58
N PHE A 174 -7.86 10.22 -8.57
CA PHE A 174 -6.45 10.61 -8.49
C PHE A 174 -6.01 11.28 -9.78
N VAL A 175 -5.02 12.17 -9.66
CA VAL A 175 -4.27 12.67 -10.81
C VAL A 175 -2.80 12.33 -10.65
N MET A 176 -2.18 11.93 -11.74
CA MET A 176 -0.73 11.80 -11.87
C MET A 176 -0.28 12.76 -12.96
N ASN A 177 0.56 13.74 -12.61
CA ASN A 177 1.24 14.59 -13.58
C ASN A 177 2.66 14.05 -13.75
N VAL A 178 3.03 13.72 -14.98
CA VAL A 178 4.34 13.17 -15.35
C VAL A 178 4.97 14.11 -16.35
N ASP A 179 6.15 14.61 -16.04
CA ASP A 179 6.99 15.35 -16.99
C ASP A 179 7.96 14.39 -17.71
N PHE A 180 8.66 14.89 -18.72
CA PHE A 180 9.59 14.07 -19.50
C PHE A 180 10.72 13.48 -18.64
N THR A 181 11.26 14.25 -17.70
CA THR A 181 12.31 13.79 -16.79
C THR A 181 11.82 12.66 -15.90
N GLY A 182 10.65 12.80 -15.29
CA GLY A 182 10.05 11.76 -14.47
C GLY A 182 9.72 10.50 -15.25
N PHE A 183 9.32 10.63 -16.52
CA PHE A 183 9.15 9.46 -17.39
C PHE A 183 10.48 8.75 -17.66
N GLN A 184 11.55 9.49 -17.96
CA GLN A 184 12.89 8.92 -18.15
C GLN A 184 13.38 8.18 -16.89
N ASP A 185 13.25 8.81 -15.72
CA ASP A 185 13.64 8.21 -14.44
C ASP A 185 12.92 6.88 -14.18
N ILE A 186 11.62 6.79 -14.51
CA ILE A 186 10.84 5.56 -14.37
C ILE A 186 11.39 4.47 -15.30
N VAL A 187 11.65 4.80 -16.56
CA VAL A 187 12.18 3.84 -17.55
C VAL A 187 13.57 3.36 -17.13
N ASP A 188 14.44 4.26 -16.68
CA ASP A 188 15.80 3.94 -16.23
C ASP A 188 15.78 3.05 -14.98
N GLN A 189 14.88 3.31 -14.02
CA GLN A 189 14.71 2.47 -12.83
C GLN A 189 14.19 1.06 -13.16
N LEU A 190 13.41 0.92 -14.23
CA LEU A 190 12.99 -0.39 -14.75
C LEU A 190 14.10 -1.09 -15.55
N GLY A 191 15.22 -0.40 -15.82
CA GLY A 191 16.32 -0.90 -16.63
C GLY A 191 16.02 -0.85 -18.13
N GLY A 192 15.23 0.12 -18.59
CA GLY A 192 14.80 0.22 -19.99
C GLY A 192 13.56 -0.60 -20.31
N ILE A 193 12.98 -0.39 -21.50
CA ILE A 193 11.78 -1.08 -21.96
C ILE A 193 12.02 -1.64 -23.35
N TYR A 194 11.46 -2.81 -23.64
CA TYR A 194 11.54 -3.33 -25.00
C TYR A 194 10.40 -2.79 -25.87
N VAL A 195 10.72 -2.36 -27.09
CA VAL A 195 9.79 -1.82 -28.07
C VAL A 195 10.06 -2.45 -29.42
N ASP A 196 9.00 -2.85 -30.13
CA ASP A 196 9.11 -3.26 -31.54
C ASP A 196 9.06 -2.03 -32.44
N VAL A 197 10.18 -1.75 -33.10
CA VAL A 197 10.38 -0.55 -33.90
C VAL A 197 10.08 -0.85 -35.37
N ASP A 198 9.10 -0.16 -35.95
CA ASP A 198 8.61 -0.45 -37.31
C ASP A 198 9.63 -0.08 -38.42
N ARG A 199 10.44 0.94 -38.19
CA ARG A 199 11.40 1.50 -39.16
C ARG A 199 12.53 2.25 -38.45
N PRO A 200 13.64 2.61 -39.11
CA PRO A 200 14.70 3.32 -38.42
C PRO A 200 14.22 4.73 -38.04
N TYR A 201 14.49 5.13 -36.80
CA TYR A 201 14.30 6.50 -36.32
C TYR A 201 15.67 7.07 -35.98
N PHE A 202 16.06 8.12 -36.70
CA PHE A 202 17.34 8.79 -36.49
C PHE A 202 17.13 10.29 -36.31
N VAL A 203 17.61 10.81 -35.18
CA VAL A 203 17.67 12.23 -34.86
C VAL A 203 19.10 12.52 -34.41
N ALA A 204 19.80 13.37 -35.18
CA ALA A 204 21.19 13.71 -34.89
C ALA A 204 21.32 14.54 -33.60
N GLU A 205 22.43 14.33 -32.89
CA GLU A 205 22.85 15.19 -31.78
C GLU A 205 22.98 16.64 -32.25
N GLY A 206 22.53 17.58 -31.41
CA GLY A 206 22.59 19.02 -31.71
C GLY A 206 21.43 19.54 -32.58
N SER A 207 20.45 18.71 -32.93
CA SER A 207 19.23 19.12 -33.67
C SER A 207 18.23 19.96 -32.85
N GLY A 208 18.51 20.20 -31.56
CA GLY A 208 17.56 20.80 -30.62
C GLY A 208 16.53 19.81 -30.06
N HIS A 209 16.61 18.55 -30.47
CA HIS A 209 15.85 17.41 -29.96
C HIS A 209 16.78 16.37 -29.33
N SER A 210 16.23 15.48 -28.50
CA SER A 210 16.98 14.32 -28.00
C SER A 210 17.48 13.47 -29.16
N ALA A 211 18.75 13.07 -29.10
CA ALA A 211 19.29 12.16 -30.10
C ALA A 211 18.61 10.81 -30.00
N ILE A 212 18.23 10.27 -31.15
CA ILE A 212 17.54 8.99 -31.28
C ILE A 212 18.27 8.25 -32.38
N ASP A 213 18.66 7.01 -32.13
CA ASP A 213 19.15 6.08 -33.14
C ASP A 213 18.54 4.71 -32.84
N LEU A 214 17.33 4.50 -33.36
CA LEU A 214 16.59 3.26 -33.22
C LEU A 214 16.59 2.54 -34.56
N GLN A 215 17.06 1.30 -34.58
CA GLN A 215 16.99 0.40 -35.72
C GLN A 215 15.62 -0.33 -35.78
N PRO A 216 15.18 -0.82 -36.95
CA PRO A 216 13.97 -1.65 -37.02
C PRO A 216 14.09 -2.93 -36.19
N GLY A 217 12.94 -3.40 -35.70
CA GLY A 217 12.79 -4.63 -34.93
C GLY A 217 12.75 -4.41 -33.42
N TYR A 218 12.84 -5.50 -32.68
CA TYR A 218 12.72 -5.49 -31.23
C TYR A 218 13.98 -4.93 -30.57
N GLN A 219 13.87 -3.74 -29.98
CA GLN A 219 14.95 -3.03 -29.33
C GLN A 219 14.63 -2.75 -27.87
N ARG A 220 15.66 -2.37 -27.10
CA ARG A 220 15.57 -2.01 -25.68
C ARG A 220 15.93 -0.54 -25.48
#